data_AF-A0A7S2G5K1-F1
#
_entry.id   AF-A0A7S2G5K1-F1
#
_cell.length_a   1.000
_cell.length_b   1.000
_cell.length_c   1.000
_cell.angle_alpha   90.00
_cell.angle_beta   90.00
_cell.angle_gamma   90.00
#
_symmetry.space_group_name_H-M   'P 1'
#
loop_
_entity.id
_entity.type
_entity.pdbx_description
1 polymer ?
#
loop_
_entity_poly.entity_id
_entity_poly.type
_entity_poly.pdbx_seq_one_letter_code
_entity_poly.pdbx_strand_id
1 'polypeptide(L)'
;YHAWSHRQWVLKTYGLWDGELEVVDELLTQDVRNNSAWNQRWFVIDNTSGRTPEVVAREIAYAFAKIKVAIDNESPWNYLRGLMRVKGEAAAGGGGHAWQFGEYPQVKEKLLAMRATEAGAECIPLLGLLFEIFAAEGATEDALGVAGLLIMLDTVRAPYWTQRQAQLS
;
A
#
# COMPACT_ATOMS: atom_id res chain seq x y z
N TYR A 1 4.29 -13.30 16.96
CA TYR A 1 2.86 -13.37 16.63
C TYR A 1 1.97 -13.32 17.88
N HIS A 2 2.17 -14.19 18.89
CA HIS A 2 1.32 -14.22 20.11
C HIS A 2 1.21 -12.91 20.90
N ALA A 3 2.31 -12.16 21.07
CA ALA A 3 2.29 -10.90 21.80
C ALA A 3 1.40 -9.82 21.12
N TRP A 4 1.47 -9.71 19.79
CA TRP A 4 0.64 -8.79 19.02
C TRP A 4 -0.84 -9.17 19.06
N SER A 5 -1.16 -10.45 18.90
CA SER A 5 -2.55 -10.92 19.01
C SER A 5 -3.12 -10.68 20.41
N HIS A 6 -2.33 -10.91 21.46
CA HIS A 6 -2.76 -10.61 22.83
C HIS A 6 -2.94 -9.11 23.05
N ARG A 7 -2.04 -8.26 22.55
CA ARG A 7 -2.17 -6.79 22.62
C ARG A 7 -3.45 -6.33 21.93
N GLN A 8 -3.72 -6.79 20.71
CA GLN A 8 -4.95 -6.47 19.98
C GLN A 8 -6.22 -6.90 20.74
N TRP A 9 -6.18 -8.07 21.38
CA TRP A 9 -7.28 -8.53 22.24
C TRP A 9 -7.48 -7.58 23.44
N VAL A 10 -6.42 -7.24 24.19
CA VAL A 10 -6.49 -6.31 25.33
C VAL A 10 -7.09 -4.96 24.89
N LEU A 11 -6.58 -4.38 23.81
CA LEU A 11 -7.08 -3.09 23.29
C LEU A 11 -8.58 -3.14 22.98
N LYS A 12 -9.04 -4.19 22.30
CA LYS A 12 -10.46 -4.38 21.97
C LYS A 12 -11.33 -4.62 23.19
N THR A 13 -10.89 -5.50 24.09
CA THR A 13 -11.67 -5.92 25.25
C THR A 13 -11.86 -4.78 26.25
N TYR A 14 -10.86 -3.92 26.41
CA TYR A 14 -10.86 -2.87 27.43
C TYR A 14 -10.92 -1.44 26.86
N GLY A 15 -10.94 -1.26 25.53
CA GLY A 15 -11.03 0.05 24.90
C GLY A 15 -9.80 0.94 25.08
N LEU A 16 -8.61 0.35 25.27
CA LEU A 16 -7.38 1.05 25.66
C LEU A 16 -6.63 1.66 24.47
N TRP A 17 -7.31 2.48 23.67
CA TRP A 17 -6.75 2.98 22.39
C TRP A 17 -5.80 4.17 22.53
N ASP A 18 -5.94 4.96 23.60
CA ASP A 18 -5.15 6.17 23.83
C ASP A 18 -3.65 5.86 23.89
N GLY A 19 -2.84 6.59 23.13
CA GLY A 19 -1.39 6.39 23.07
C GLY A 19 -0.94 5.26 22.12
N GLU A 20 -1.84 4.46 21.56
CA GLU A 20 -1.45 3.29 20.78
C GLU A 20 -0.82 3.67 19.42
N LEU A 21 -1.24 4.78 18.80
CA LEU A 21 -0.62 5.25 17.56
C LEU A 21 0.78 5.82 17.80
N GLU A 22 1.01 6.43 18.96
CA GLU A 22 2.31 6.92 19.41
C GLU A 22 3.27 5.76 19.62
N VAL A 23 2.84 4.69 20.31
CA VAL A 23 3.62 3.46 20.46
C VAL A 23 3.95 2.84 19.10
N VAL A 24 2.99 2.81 18.18
CA VAL A 24 3.23 2.32 16.81
C VAL A 24 4.27 3.17 16.09
N ASP A 25 4.23 4.50 16.21
CA ASP A 25 5.20 5.37 15.56
C ASP A 25 6.60 5.26 16.17
N GLU A 26 6.71 5.05 17.48
CA GLU A 26 7.98 4.73 18.14
C GLU A 26 8.58 3.44 17.57
N LEU A 27 7.78 2.38 17.46
CA LEU A 27 8.23 1.10 16.91
C LEU A 27 8.65 1.21 15.44
N LEU A 28 7.93 2.01 14.64
CA LEU A 28 8.27 2.26 13.23
C LEU A 28 9.45 3.22 13.07
N THR A 29 9.76 4.02 14.09
CA THR A 29 10.97 4.85 14.13
C THR A 29 12.20 3.99 14.47
N GLN A 30 12.04 3.00 15.35
CA GLN A 30 13.09 2.03 15.67
C GLN A 30 13.36 1.08 14.49
N ASP A 31 12.30 0.57 13.86
CA ASP A 31 12.40 -0.28 12.68
C ASP A 31 11.20 -0.07 11.74
N VAL A 32 11.44 0.68 10.66
CA VAL A 32 10.42 0.93 9.63
C VAL A 32 9.99 -0.34 8.89
N ARG A 33 10.80 -1.41 8.90
CA ARG A 33 10.50 -2.72 8.28
C ARG A 33 9.67 -3.62 9.18
N ASN A 34 9.33 -3.20 10.40
CA ASN A 34 8.49 -3.96 11.31
C ASN A 34 7.05 -4.07 10.80
N ASN A 35 6.76 -5.12 10.03
CA ASN A 35 5.45 -5.35 9.44
C ASN A 35 4.34 -5.53 10.48
N SER A 36 4.67 -6.00 11.70
CA SER A 36 3.69 -6.11 12.77
C SER A 36 3.25 -4.73 13.30
N ALA A 37 4.16 -3.76 13.36
CA ALA A 37 3.80 -2.38 13.71
C ALA A 37 2.95 -1.72 12.62
N TRP A 38 3.22 -1.97 11.32
CA TRP A 38 2.34 -1.54 10.23
C TRP A 38 0.95 -2.17 10.30
N ASN A 39 0.88 -3.47 10.61
CA ASN A 39 -0.40 -4.15 10.83
C ASN A 39 -1.14 -3.58 12.04
N GLN A 40 -0.43 -3.27 13.13
CA GLN A 40 -1.01 -2.63 14.30
C GLN A 40 -1.54 -1.24 13.97
N ARG A 41 -0.81 -0.44 13.19
CA ARG A 41 -1.27 0.87 12.72
C ARG A 41 -2.62 0.76 12.01
N TRP A 42 -2.71 -0.19 11.07
CA TRP A 42 -3.97 -0.48 10.37
C TRP A 42 -5.08 -0.86 11.34
N PHE A 43 -4.79 -1.78 12.26
CA PHE A 43 -5.73 -2.26 13.26
C PHE A 43 -6.30 -1.13 14.12
N VAL A 44 -5.44 -0.26 14.66
CA VAL A 44 -5.86 0.85 15.53
C VAL A 44 -6.76 1.79 14.77
N ILE A 45 -6.38 2.21 13.56
CA ILE A 45 -7.17 3.12 12.73
C ILE A 45 -8.54 2.53 12.41
N ASP A 46 -8.60 1.27 11.98
CA ASP A 46 -9.86 0.62 11.60
C ASP A 46 -10.82 0.40 12.79
N ASN A 47 -10.31 0.38 14.04
CA ASN A 47 -11.09 0.23 15.26
C ASN A 47 -11.33 1.54 16.03
N THR A 48 -10.79 2.68 15.57
CA THR A 48 -10.94 3.98 16.25
C THR A 48 -11.55 5.02 15.31
N SER A 49 -10.72 5.78 14.59
CA SER A 49 -11.16 6.85 13.69
C SER A 49 -11.82 6.33 12.41
N GLY A 50 -11.62 5.06 12.08
CA GLY A 50 -11.94 4.51 10.78
C GLY A 50 -11.07 5.13 9.68
N ARG A 51 -11.43 4.85 8.43
CA ARG A 51 -10.77 5.35 7.22
C ARG A 51 -11.65 6.39 6.53
N THR A 52 -11.95 7.50 7.23
CA THR A 52 -12.59 8.67 6.60
C THR A 52 -11.62 9.31 5.58
N PRO A 53 -12.10 10.13 4.63
CA PRO A 53 -11.22 10.78 3.65
C PRO A 53 -10.06 11.56 4.28
N GLU A 54 -10.30 12.26 5.39
CA GLU A 54 -9.29 13.02 6.12
C GLU A 54 -8.23 12.10 6.73
N VAL A 55 -8.65 10.97 7.32
CA VAL A 55 -7.73 9.98 7.88
C VAL A 55 -6.94 9.31 6.76
N VAL A 56 -7.56 8.93 5.65
CA VAL A 56 -6.87 8.32 4.50
C VAL A 56 -5.83 9.29 3.93
N ALA A 57 -6.16 10.56 3.74
CA ALA A 57 -5.21 11.57 3.28
C ALA A 57 -3.99 11.71 4.21
N ARG A 58 -4.22 11.73 5.54
CA ARG A 58 -3.16 11.73 6.55
C ARG A 58 -2.29 10.47 6.45
N GLU A 59 -2.91 9.30 6.33
CA GLU A 59 -2.20 8.01 6.29
C GLU A 59 -1.43 7.80 4.97
N ILE A 60 -1.91 8.34 3.85
CA ILE A 60 -1.14 8.41 2.60
C ILE A 60 0.13 9.23 2.82
N ALA A 61 0.02 10.42 3.42
CA ALA A 61 1.17 11.26 3.71
C ALA A 61 2.17 10.56 4.65
N TYR A 62 1.67 9.87 5.69
CA TYR A 62 2.47 9.07 6.61
C TYR A 62 3.21 7.94 5.90
N ALA A 63 2.52 7.16 5.06
CA ALA A 63 3.10 6.06 4.30
C ALA A 63 4.23 6.56 3.38
N PHE A 64 3.99 7.64 2.64
CA PHE A 64 5.03 8.24 1.79
C PHE A 64 6.23 8.76 2.58
N ALA A 65 6.01 9.33 3.77
CA ALA A 65 7.11 9.76 4.64
C ALA A 65 8.00 8.56 5.04
N LYS A 66 7.41 7.41 5.37
CA LYS A 66 8.17 6.20 5.71
C LYS A 66 8.78 5.49 4.49
N ILE A 67 8.14 5.54 3.31
CA ILE A 67 8.71 5.04 2.05
C ILE A 67 10.01 5.77 1.71
N LYS A 68 10.09 7.09 1.94
CA LYS A 68 11.32 7.86 1.69
C LYS A 68 12.50 7.40 2.56
N VAL A 69 12.24 6.81 3.74
CA VAL A 69 13.27 6.27 4.62
C VAL A 69 13.84 4.96 4.08
N ALA A 70 12.99 4.11 3.49
CA ALA A 70 13.38 2.83 2.91
C ALA A 70 12.45 2.50 1.74
N ILE A 71 12.86 2.88 0.52
CA ILE A 71 12.02 2.76 -0.68
C ILE A 71 11.79 1.29 -1.09
N ASP A 72 12.71 0.42 -0.73
CA ASP A 72 12.71 -1.03 -0.95
C ASP A 72 11.86 -1.80 0.08
N ASN A 73 11.41 -1.15 1.16
CA ASN A 73 10.61 -1.78 2.20
C ASN A 73 9.15 -1.99 1.74
N GLU A 74 8.74 -3.24 1.52
CA GLU A 74 7.38 -3.55 1.06
C GLU A 74 6.27 -3.19 2.06
N SER A 75 6.53 -3.12 3.37
CA SER A 75 5.48 -2.89 4.38
C SER A 75 4.69 -1.58 4.19
N PRO A 76 5.30 -0.39 4.07
CA PRO A 76 4.55 0.84 3.80
C PRO A 76 3.86 0.84 2.42
N TRP A 77 4.42 0.17 1.41
CA TRP A 77 3.77 0.03 0.11
C TRP A 77 2.52 -0.83 0.18
N ASN A 78 2.57 -1.94 0.94
CA ASN A 78 1.42 -2.79 1.18
C ASN A 78 0.34 -2.06 1.98
N TYR A 79 0.75 -1.25 2.96
CA TYR A 79 -0.14 -0.37 3.71
C TYR A 79 -0.83 0.65 2.78
N LEU A 80 -0.07 1.34 1.93
CA LEU A 80 -0.59 2.28 0.94
C LEU A 80 -1.56 1.60 -0.05
N ARG A 81 -1.20 0.42 -0.57
CA ARG A 81 -2.08 -0.39 -1.42
C ARG A 81 -3.39 -0.75 -0.71
N GLY A 82 -3.32 -1.07 0.59
CA GLY A 82 -4.49 -1.32 1.42
C GLY A 82 -5.43 -0.13 1.52
N LEU A 83 -4.88 1.08 1.70
CA LEU A 83 -5.66 2.32 1.73
C LEU A 83 -6.37 2.59 0.40
N MET A 84 -5.80 2.18 -0.73
CA MET A 84 -6.35 2.42 -2.06
C MET A 84 -7.42 1.42 -2.49
N ARG A 85 -7.70 0.39 -1.70
CA ARG A 85 -8.79 -0.56 -1.96
C ARG A 85 -10.11 -0.02 -1.43
N VAL A 86 -11.17 -0.10 -2.23
CA VAL A 86 -12.54 0.22 -1.78
C VAL A 86 -12.98 -0.84 -0.76
N LYS A 87 -13.60 -0.41 0.33
CA LYS A 87 -14.04 -1.30 1.41
C LYS A 87 -15.30 -2.07 0.98
N GLY A 88 -15.23 -3.40 0.96
CA GLY A 88 -16.41 -4.26 0.85
C GLY A 88 -16.90 -4.56 -0.57
N GLU A 89 -16.21 -4.12 -1.61
CA GLU A 89 -16.58 -4.40 -3.00
C GLU A 89 -15.59 -5.38 -3.65
N ALA A 90 -16.10 -6.54 -4.08
CA ALA A 90 -15.42 -7.35 -5.09
C ALA A 90 -15.57 -6.62 -6.43
N ALA A 91 -14.49 -6.44 -7.20
CA ALA A 91 -14.61 -5.84 -8.52
C ALA A 91 -15.61 -6.66 -9.35
N ALA A 92 -16.53 -5.97 -10.02
CA ALA A 92 -17.42 -6.59 -10.97
C ALA A 92 -16.58 -7.20 -12.11
N GLY A 93 -16.47 -8.53 -12.13
CA GLY A 93 -15.72 -9.28 -13.15
C GLY A 93 -14.38 -9.84 -12.67
N GLY A 94 -14.44 -10.95 -11.93
CA GLY A 94 -13.34 -11.93 -11.89
C GLY A 94 -12.01 -11.45 -11.32
N GLY A 95 -11.92 -11.36 -9.98
CA GLY A 95 -10.62 -11.35 -9.26
C GLY A 95 -9.96 -9.99 -9.05
N GLY A 96 -10.52 -8.91 -9.60
CA GLY A 96 -10.08 -7.54 -9.33
C GLY A 96 -10.51 -7.03 -7.94
N HIS A 97 -9.80 -6.04 -7.43
CA HIS A 97 -10.24 -5.25 -6.28
C HIS A 97 -10.73 -3.90 -6.82
N ALA A 98 -11.85 -3.38 -6.32
CA ALA A 98 -12.26 -2.01 -6.64
C ALA A 98 -11.25 -1.03 -6.00
N TRP A 99 -10.83 -0.03 -6.77
CA TRP A 99 -9.82 0.94 -6.36
C TRP A 99 -10.43 2.33 -6.18
N GLN A 100 -9.93 3.08 -5.19
CA GLN A 100 -10.32 4.47 -4.93
C GLN A 100 -9.24 5.47 -5.39
N PHE A 101 -8.45 5.14 -6.42
CA PHE A 101 -7.36 6.01 -6.90
C PHE A 101 -7.86 7.38 -7.36
N GLY A 102 -9.06 7.45 -7.95
CA GLY A 102 -9.67 8.72 -8.39
C GLY A 102 -9.93 9.72 -7.27
N GLU A 103 -10.11 9.26 -6.04
CA GLU A 103 -10.29 10.11 -4.85
C GLU A 103 -8.97 10.69 -4.34
N TYR A 104 -7.82 10.08 -4.72
CA TYR A 104 -6.49 10.46 -4.25
C TYR A 104 -5.48 10.56 -5.40
N PRO A 105 -5.68 11.45 -6.39
CA PRO A 105 -4.81 11.59 -7.55
C PRO A 105 -3.34 11.90 -7.20
N GLN A 106 -3.11 12.55 -6.05
CA GLN A 106 -1.77 12.82 -5.52
C GLN A 106 -0.93 11.56 -5.29
N VAL A 107 -1.54 10.37 -5.17
CA VAL A 107 -0.82 9.10 -5.08
C VAL A 107 -0.09 8.84 -6.39
N LYS A 108 -0.79 8.89 -7.53
CA LYS A 108 -0.19 8.70 -8.86
C LYS A 108 0.90 9.74 -9.12
N GLU A 109 0.64 11.01 -8.84
CA GLU A 109 1.62 12.09 -9.01
C GLU A 109 2.91 11.83 -8.24
N LYS A 110 2.81 11.43 -6.97
CA LYS A 110 3.98 11.09 -6.14
C LYS A 110 4.72 9.86 -6.66
N LEU A 111 4.00 8.82 -7.08
CA LEU A 111 4.61 7.62 -7.65
C LEU A 111 5.39 7.94 -8.93
N LEU A 112 4.84 8.76 -9.83
CA LEU A 112 5.52 9.20 -11.04
C LEU A 112 6.75 10.06 -10.72
N ALA A 113 6.65 11.00 -9.78
CA ALA A 113 7.78 11.80 -9.33
C ALA A 113 8.90 10.93 -8.72
N MET A 114 8.55 9.92 -7.94
CA MET A 114 9.51 8.95 -7.39
C MET A 114 10.13 8.08 -8.47
N ARG A 115 9.34 7.61 -9.46
CA ARG A 115 9.82 6.81 -10.61
C ARG A 115 10.88 7.55 -11.42
N ALA A 116 10.81 8.88 -11.49
CA ALA A 116 11.79 9.71 -12.18
C ALA A 116 13.15 9.82 -11.47
N THR A 117 13.28 9.29 -10.25
CA THR A 117 14.55 9.23 -9.51
C THR A 117 15.27 7.90 -9.75
N GLU A 118 16.59 7.89 -9.62
CA GLU A 118 17.40 6.66 -9.74
C GLU A 118 16.92 5.55 -8.80
N ALA A 119 16.66 5.89 -7.53
CA ALA A 119 16.18 4.93 -6.53
C ALA A 119 14.77 4.38 -6.83
N GLY A 120 13.92 5.14 -7.53
CA GLY A 120 12.54 4.75 -7.82
C GLY A 120 12.35 4.10 -9.18
N ALA A 121 13.28 4.25 -10.12
CA ALA A 121 13.15 3.76 -11.50
C ALA A 121 12.91 2.25 -11.58
N GLU A 122 13.59 1.48 -10.73
CA GLU A 122 13.53 0.01 -10.68
C GLU A 122 12.88 -0.50 -9.38
N CYS A 123 12.23 0.38 -8.62
CA CYS A 123 11.57 -0.01 -7.37
C CYS A 123 10.34 -0.86 -7.66
N ILE A 124 10.46 -2.18 -7.50
CA ILE A 124 9.40 -3.17 -7.75
C ILE A 124 8.07 -2.82 -7.08
N PRO A 125 7.98 -2.51 -5.77
CA PRO A 125 6.68 -2.21 -5.15
C PRO A 125 6.06 -0.90 -5.66
N LEU A 126 6.86 0.09 -6.05
CA LEU A 126 6.39 1.31 -6.73
C LEU A 126 5.80 0.96 -8.09
N LEU A 127 6.56 0.24 -8.93
CA LEU A 127 6.12 -0.19 -10.26
C LEU A 127 4.83 -1.03 -10.16
N GLY A 128 4.76 -1.95 -9.20
CA GLY A 128 3.56 -2.76 -8.97
C GLY A 128 2.33 -1.92 -8.61
N LEU A 129 2.47 -0.81 -7.86
CA LEU A 129 1.35 0.07 -7.56
C LEU A 129 0.99 0.98 -8.75
N LEU A 130 1.98 1.45 -9.53
CA LEU A 130 1.71 2.16 -10.79
C LEU A 130 0.95 1.29 -11.79
N PHE A 131 1.28 0.00 -11.89
CA PHE A 131 0.55 -0.95 -12.73
C PHE A 131 -0.94 -0.98 -12.35
N GLU A 132 -1.27 -1.11 -11.06
CA GLU A 132 -2.66 -1.12 -10.60
C GLU A 132 -3.40 0.19 -10.93
N ILE A 133 -2.73 1.34 -10.79
CA ILE A 133 -3.31 2.64 -11.13
C ILE A 133 -3.61 2.73 -12.62
N PHE A 134 -2.63 2.45 -13.48
CA PHE A 134 -2.82 2.53 -14.93
C PHE A 134 -3.86 1.53 -15.43
N ALA A 135 -3.87 0.32 -14.89
CA ALA A 135 -4.88 -0.69 -15.21
C ALA A 135 -6.29 -0.22 -14.80
N ALA A 136 -6.44 0.36 -13.61
CA ALA A 136 -7.73 0.86 -13.13
C ALA A 136 -8.24 2.08 -13.92
N GLU A 137 -7.34 2.91 -14.45
CA GLU A 137 -7.67 4.08 -15.27
C GLU A 137 -7.88 3.74 -16.76
N GLY A 138 -7.64 2.49 -17.18
CA GLY A 138 -7.68 2.09 -18.60
C GLY A 138 -6.52 2.64 -19.43
N ALA A 139 -5.43 3.08 -18.80
CA ALA A 139 -4.21 3.54 -19.45
C ALA A 139 -3.37 2.34 -19.92
N THR A 140 -3.87 1.60 -20.91
CA THR A 140 -3.33 0.29 -21.33
C THR A 140 -1.86 0.36 -21.76
N GLU A 141 -1.44 1.37 -22.51
CA GLU A 141 -0.04 1.51 -22.96
C GLU A 141 0.93 1.66 -21.78
N ASP A 142 0.60 2.55 -20.83
CA ASP A 142 1.39 2.75 -19.62
C ASP A 142 1.43 1.49 -18.74
N ALA A 143 0.28 0.82 -18.58
CA ALA A 143 0.19 -0.42 -17.81
C ALA A 143 1.03 -1.55 -18.43
N LEU A 144 1.00 -1.71 -19.76
CA LEU A 144 1.82 -2.67 -20.49
C LEU A 144 3.31 -2.35 -20.35
N GLY A 145 3.70 -1.07 -20.43
CA GLY A 145 5.07 -0.64 -20.24
C GLY A 145 5.62 -0.96 -18.85
N VAL A 146 4.82 -0.71 -17.81
CA VAL A 146 5.19 -1.05 -16.42
C VAL A 146 5.23 -2.57 -16.20
N ALA A 147 4.28 -3.32 -16.77
CA ALA A 147 4.29 -4.78 -16.70
C ALA A 147 5.55 -5.40 -17.32
N GLY A 148 6.02 -4.87 -18.46
CA GLY A 148 7.26 -5.29 -19.09
C GLY A 148 8.49 -5.11 -18.18
N LEU A 149 8.57 -3.96 -17.49
CA LEU A 149 9.62 -3.72 -16.49
C LEU A 149 9.53 -4.71 -15.33
N LEU A 150 8.33 -4.96 -14.80
CA LEU A 150 8.12 -5.91 -13.70
C LEU A 150 8.49 -7.34 -14.08
N ILE A 151 8.20 -7.79 -15.30
CA ILE A 151 8.62 -9.11 -15.80
C ILE A 151 10.15 -9.24 -15.81
N MET A 152 10.86 -8.16 -16.15
CA MET A 152 12.32 -8.14 -16.21
C MET A 152 12.98 -8.03 -14.83
N LEU A 153 12.42 -7.20 -13.94
CA LEU A 153 13.03 -6.84 -12.65
C LEU A 153 12.62 -7.80 -11.51
N ASP A 154 11.38 -8.28 -11.52
CA ASP A 154 10.79 -9.11 -10.47
C ASP A 154 10.68 -10.57 -10.92
N THR A 155 11.83 -11.15 -11.25
CA THR A 155 11.96 -12.44 -11.95
C THR A 155 11.22 -13.59 -11.25
N VAL A 156 11.16 -13.59 -9.92
CA VAL A 156 10.41 -14.59 -9.13
C VAL A 156 8.90 -14.51 -9.40
N ARG A 157 8.35 -13.30 -9.57
CA ARG A 157 6.93 -13.05 -9.86
C ARG A 157 6.68 -12.77 -11.35
N ALA A 158 7.65 -13.00 -12.23
CA ALA A 158 7.47 -12.80 -13.68
C ALA A 158 6.24 -13.53 -14.26
N PRO A 159 5.94 -14.81 -13.92
CA PRO A 159 4.72 -15.47 -14.39
C PRO A 159 3.43 -14.76 -13.97
N TYR A 160 3.42 -14.19 -12.76
CA TYR A 160 2.30 -13.39 -12.26
C TYR A 160 2.16 -12.10 -13.09
N TRP A 161 3.24 -11.38 -13.35
CA TRP A 161 3.19 -10.15 -14.14
C TRP A 161 2.81 -10.41 -15.61
N THR A 162 3.26 -11.51 -16.20
CA THR A 162 2.82 -11.94 -17.55
C THR A 162 1.32 -12.22 -17.57
N GLN A 163 0.79 -12.91 -16.55
CA GLN A 163 -0.64 -13.14 -16.43
C GLN A 163 -1.41 -11.82 -16.30
N ARG A 164 -0.93 -10.88 -15.48
CA ARG A 164 -1.55 -9.55 -15.30
C ARG A 164 -1.51 -8.73 -16.58
N GLN A 165 -0.41 -8.79 -17.34
CA GLN A 165 -0.28 -8.14 -18.65
C GLN A 165 -1.33 -8.65 -19.64
N ALA A 166 -1.56 -9.97 -19.69
CA ALA A 166 -2.55 -10.60 -20.56
C ALA A 166 -4.02 -10.27 -20.19
N GLN A 167 -4.27 -9.69 -19.01
CA GLN A 167 -5.60 -9.23 -18.60
C GLN A 167 -5.93 -7.81 -19.10
N LEU A 168 -4.95 -7.10 -19.67
CA LEU A 168 -5.12 -5.73 -20.20
C LEU A 168 -5.57 -5.69 -21.68
N SER A 169 -5.55 -6.84 -22.35
CA SER A 169 -5.96 -7.05 -23.76
C SER A 169 -7.38 -7.58 -23.85
#